data_AF-A0A926T157-F1
#
_entry.id   AF-A0A926T157-F1
#
_cell.length_a   1.000
_cell.length_b   1.000
_cell.length_c   1.000
_cell.angle_alpha   90.00
_cell.angle_beta   90.00
_cell.angle_gamma   90.00
#
_symmetry.space_group_name_H-M   'P 1'
#
loop_
_entity.id
_entity.type
_entity.pdbx_description
1 polymer ?
#
loop_
_entity_poly.entity_id
_entity_poly.type
_entity_poly.pdbx_seq_one_letter_code
_entity_poly.pdbx_strand_id
1 'polypeptide(L)'
;MTTDKQNQYGRHAAENGRLRARPGQPEQNAPVGLQPLGLDGRRDGFLYVPKTYQASRPAPLVMMLHGAGGNARDSLAPLMHGADAAGLLLLAIDSRRQTWDWDMLVGGYGSDITFIDGALGQTFSRYAVDPTRLAVAGFSDGASYALSVGITNGDLFTHVIAFSPGFMKPAAQIGLPRLFISHGTRDEVLPIDVCSRRLVPQLKRAGYDLLYREFDGPHIIPPEIVREGLAWFG
;
A
#
# COMPACT_ATOMS: atom_id res chain seq x y z
N MET A 1 -32.56 -6.77 11.60
CA MET A 1 -32.26 -5.34 11.86
C MET A 1 -30.76 -5.05 12.08
N THR A 2 -29.85 -6.02 11.96
CA THR A 2 -28.40 -5.83 12.16
C THR A 2 -27.62 -5.60 10.86
N THR A 3 -28.13 -6.04 9.72
CA THR A 3 -27.48 -5.94 8.40
C THR A 3 -27.45 -4.53 7.82
N ASP A 4 -28.48 -3.70 8.02
CA ASP A 4 -28.53 -2.35 7.44
C ASP A 4 -27.54 -1.35 8.06
N LYS A 5 -27.32 -1.41 9.37
CA LYS A 5 -26.36 -0.52 10.04
C LYS A 5 -24.92 -0.84 9.62
N GLN A 6 -24.53 -2.12 9.59
CA GLN A 6 -23.19 -2.52 9.13
C GLN A 6 -22.95 -2.12 7.67
N ASN A 7 -23.96 -2.21 6.81
CA ASN A 7 -23.86 -1.83 5.39
C ASN A 7 -23.72 -0.30 5.22
N GLN A 8 -24.48 0.50 6.00
CA GLN A 8 -24.36 1.96 5.99
C GLN A 8 -23.03 2.45 6.56
N TYR A 9 -22.55 1.85 7.66
CA TYR A 9 -21.23 2.16 8.21
C TYR A 9 -20.08 1.73 7.31
N GLY A 10 -20.21 0.63 6.56
CA GLY A 10 -19.21 0.18 5.59
C GLY A 10 -19.08 1.15 4.42
N ARG A 11 -20.21 1.63 3.89
CA ARG A 11 -20.22 2.67 2.84
C ARG A 11 -19.59 3.98 3.29
N HIS A 12 -19.89 4.45 4.49
CA HIS A 12 -19.32 5.70 5.01
C HIS A 12 -17.80 5.65 5.24
N ALA A 13 -17.26 4.48 5.63
CA ALA A 13 -15.81 4.30 5.75
C ALA A 13 -15.13 4.28 4.38
N ALA A 14 -15.80 3.68 3.38
CA ALA A 14 -15.30 3.66 2.01
C ALA A 14 -15.29 5.06 1.36
N GLU A 15 -16.32 5.87 1.63
CA GLU A 15 -16.39 7.27 1.21
C GLU A 15 -15.25 8.12 1.81
N ASN A 16 -14.85 7.85 3.06
CA ASN A 16 -13.79 8.62 3.73
C ASN A 16 -12.38 8.00 3.63
N GLY A 17 -12.22 6.90 2.90
CA GLY A 17 -10.93 6.22 2.74
C GLY A 17 -10.36 5.60 4.02
N ARG A 18 -11.18 5.36 5.05
CA ARG A 18 -10.72 4.93 6.38
C ARG A 18 -10.68 3.41 6.51
N LEU A 19 -9.53 2.90 6.93
CA LEU A 19 -9.28 1.48 7.22
C LEU A 19 -9.49 1.18 8.71
N ARG A 20 -10.19 0.10 8.99
CA ARG A 20 -10.57 -0.37 10.32
C ARG A 20 -9.74 -1.56 10.80
N ALA A 21 -9.19 -2.35 9.88
CA ALA A 21 -8.31 -3.46 10.21
C ALA A 21 -7.13 -2.97 11.07
N ARG A 22 -6.81 -3.70 12.15
CA ARG A 22 -5.66 -3.43 13.02
C ARG A 22 -4.93 -4.74 13.35
N PRO A 23 -3.58 -4.74 13.41
CA PRO A 23 -2.82 -5.90 13.84
C PRO A 23 -3.31 -6.43 15.20
N GLY A 24 -3.40 -7.76 15.32
CA GLY A 24 -3.93 -8.43 16.51
C GLY A 24 -3.18 -9.71 16.84
N GLN A 25 -3.81 -10.57 17.63
CA GLN A 25 -3.27 -11.90 17.95
C GLN A 25 -3.48 -12.85 16.75
N PRO A 26 -2.43 -13.52 16.25
CA PRO A 26 -2.54 -14.38 15.08
C PRO A 26 -3.05 -15.80 15.40
N GLU A 27 -3.47 -16.51 14.36
CA GLU A 27 -3.61 -17.96 14.38
C GLU A 27 -2.25 -18.67 14.56
N GLN A 28 -2.22 -19.76 15.35
CA GLN A 28 -0.95 -20.37 15.77
C GLN A 28 -0.24 -21.24 14.71
N ASN A 29 -0.82 -21.49 13.53
CA ASN A 29 -0.25 -22.39 12.50
C ASN A 29 -0.53 -21.92 11.07
N ALA A 30 -0.29 -20.65 10.77
CA ALA A 30 -0.54 -20.11 9.44
C ALA A 30 0.54 -20.56 8.42
N PRO A 31 0.14 -20.93 7.18
CA PRO A 31 1.06 -21.38 6.14
C PRO A 31 2.07 -20.28 5.76
N VAL A 32 3.23 -20.69 5.23
CA VAL A 32 4.25 -19.77 4.67
C VAL A 32 4.28 -19.84 3.14
N GLY A 33 5.01 -18.91 2.49
CA GLY A 33 5.11 -18.81 1.04
C GLY A 33 4.03 -17.92 0.41
N LEU A 34 3.95 -17.95 -0.93
CA LEU A 34 2.97 -17.18 -1.70
C LEU A 34 1.61 -17.88 -1.71
N GLN A 35 0.55 -17.15 -1.34
CA GLN A 35 -0.80 -17.68 -1.19
C GLN A 35 -1.81 -16.70 -1.80
N PRO A 36 -2.86 -17.17 -2.49
CA PRO A 36 -4.01 -16.33 -2.80
C PRO A 36 -4.73 -15.94 -1.50
N LEU A 37 -5.40 -14.77 -1.49
CA LEU A 37 -6.22 -14.33 -0.36
C LEU A 37 -7.56 -15.07 -0.31
N GLY A 38 -8.11 -15.43 -1.47
CA GLY A 38 -9.40 -16.11 -1.58
C GLY A 38 -10.57 -15.25 -1.10
N LEU A 39 -10.46 -13.92 -1.19
CA LEU A 39 -11.51 -12.99 -0.78
C LEU A 39 -12.50 -12.70 -1.91
N ASP A 40 -12.07 -12.86 -3.16
CA ASP A 40 -12.89 -12.71 -4.36
C ASP A 40 -12.41 -13.68 -5.47
N GLY A 41 -13.21 -13.85 -6.52
CA GLY A 41 -12.93 -14.81 -7.60
C GLY A 41 -12.01 -14.28 -8.70
N ARG A 42 -12.35 -13.14 -9.33
CA ARG A 42 -11.65 -12.67 -10.56
C ARG A 42 -10.54 -11.65 -10.32
N ARG A 43 -10.69 -10.79 -9.32
CA ARG A 43 -9.74 -9.74 -8.92
C ARG A 43 -9.55 -9.91 -7.43
N ASP A 44 -8.49 -10.60 -7.04
CA ASP A 44 -8.27 -11.03 -5.65
C ASP A 44 -6.99 -10.38 -5.12
N GLY A 45 -6.11 -11.15 -4.49
CA GLY A 45 -4.80 -10.70 -4.05
C GLY A 45 -3.93 -11.86 -3.63
N PHE A 46 -2.70 -11.55 -3.28
CA PHE A 46 -1.73 -12.50 -2.81
C PHE A 46 -1.09 -12.01 -1.52
N LEU A 47 -0.87 -12.93 -0.60
CA LEU A 47 0.00 -12.74 0.55
C LEU A 47 1.22 -13.64 0.38
N TYR A 48 2.40 -13.05 0.39
CA TYR A 48 3.64 -13.76 0.57
C TYR A 48 4.08 -13.68 2.04
N VAL A 49 4.36 -14.85 2.59
CA VAL A 49 4.84 -15.03 3.96
C VAL A 49 6.26 -15.59 3.90
N PRO A 50 7.25 -14.93 4.54
CA PRO A 50 8.63 -15.39 4.50
C PRO A 50 8.77 -16.71 5.23
N LYS A 51 9.67 -17.57 4.77
CA LYS A 51 9.94 -18.89 5.38
C LYS A 51 10.44 -18.79 6.82
N THR A 52 10.97 -17.63 7.19
CA THR A 52 11.50 -17.31 8.52
C THR A 52 10.42 -16.82 9.50
N TYR A 53 9.16 -16.68 9.05
CA TYR A 53 8.05 -16.21 9.87
C TYR A 53 7.82 -17.08 11.12
N GLN A 54 7.59 -16.42 12.26
CA GLN A 54 7.24 -17.05 13.53
C GLN A 54 6.14 -16.22 14.20
N ALA A 55 5.03 -16.84 14.62
CA ALA A 55 3.91 -16.12 15.25
C ALA A 55 4.29 -15.40 16.56
N SER A 56 5.36 -15.85 17.23
CA SER A 56 5.90 -15.21 18.44
C SER A 56 6.74 -13.95 18.15
N ARG A 57 7.06 -13.66 16.89
CA ARG A 57 7.89 -12.53 16.46
C ARG A 57 7.16 -11.77 15.35
N PRO A 58 6.42 -10.70 15.70
CA PRO A 58 5.69 -9.90 14.72
C PRO A 58 6.59 -9.45 13.57
N ALA A 59 6.13 -9.69 12.34
CA ALA A 59 6.87 -9.40 11.12
C ALA A 59 6.44 -8.05 10.54
N PRO A 60 7.37 -7.30 9.91
CA PRO A 60 7.00 -6.11 9.14
C PRO A 60 6.11 -6.52 7.95
N LEU A 61 5.22 -5.62 7.51
CA LEU A 61 4.34 -5.82 6.37
C LEU A 61 4.45 -4.66 5.37
N VAL A 62 4.61 -4.98 4.09
CA VAL A 62 4.41 -4.04 2.98
C VAL A 62 3.20 -4.49 2.17
N MET A 63 2.19 -3.63 2.06
CA MET A 63 1.12 -3.79 1.07
C MET A 63 1.53 -3.10 -0.24
N MET A 64 1.56 -3.80 -1.37
CA MET A 64 1.94 -3.25 -2.67
C MET A 64 0.74 -3.11 -3.63
N LEU A 65 0.56 -1.90 -4.15
CA LEU A 65 -0.51 -1.51 -5.05
C LEU A 65 0.02 -1.36 -6.49
N HIS A 66 -0.54 -2.11 -7.43
CA HIS A 66 -0.09 -2.11 -8.83
C HIS A 66 -0.44 -0.80 -9.56
N GLY A 67 0.25 -0.51 -10.68
CA GLY A 67 -0.12 0.61 -11.57
C GLY A 67 -1.34 0.30 -12.43
N ALA A 68 -1.85 1.30 -13.16
CA ALA A 68 -3.02 1.14 -14.03
C ALA A 68 -2.85 -0.04 -15.01
N GLY A 69 -3.86 -0.90 -15.09
CA GLY A 69 -3.87 -2.10 -15.93
C GLY A 69 -3.03 -3.27 -15.41
N GLY A 70 -2.33 -3.10 -14.29
CA GLY A 70 -1.54 -4.15 -13.65
C GLY A 70 -2.38 -5.17 -12.86
N ASN A 71 -1.68 -6.00 -12.09
CA ASN A 71 -2.26 -6.99 -11.18
C ASN A 71 -1.40 -7.17 -9.93
N ALA A 72 -1.99 -7.79 -8.90
CA ALA A 72 -1.39 -8.07 -7.60
C ALA A 72 -0.10 -8.91 -7.69
N ARG A 73 -0.05 -9.88 -8.60
CA ARG A 73 1.05 -10.83 -8.66
C ARG A 73 2.32 -10.18 -9.19
N ASP A 74 2.20 -9.43 -10.28
CA ASP A 74 3.32 -8.76 -10.93
C ASP A 74 3.83 -7.60 -10.07
N SER A 75 2.96 -6.94 -9.30
CA SER A 75 3.39 -5.86 -8.40
C SER A 75 4.25 -6.37 -7.24
N LEU A 76 4.11 -7.63 -6.82
CA LEU A 76 4.97 -8.22 -5.79
C LEU A 76 6.38 -8.52 -6.29
N ALA A 77 6.53 -8.85 -7.58
CA ALA A 77 7.78 -9.39 -8.12
C ALA A 77 9.04 -8.56 -7.77
N PRO A 78 9.03 -7.21 -7.81
CA PRO A 78 10.20 -6.41 -7.43
C PRO A 78 10.58 -6.54 -5.94
N LEU A 79 9.60 -6.75 -5.05
CA LEU A 79 9.78 -6.80 -3.60
C LEU A 79 10.12 -8.23 -3.10
N MET A 80 9.75 -9.25 -3.87
CA MET A 80 10.01 -10.66 -3.52
C MET A 80 11.50 -10.94 -3.34
N HIS A 81 12.35 -10.25 -4.09
CA HIS A 81 13.80 -10.34 -3.93
C HIS A 81 14.25 -9.61 -2.65
N GLY A 82 14.42 -10.38 -1.58
CA GLY A 82 14.84 -9.88 -0.27
C GLY A 82 13.81 -10.06 0.83
N ALA A 83 12.56 -10.43 0.49
CA ALA A 83 11.49 -10.61 1.47
C ALA A 83 11.82 -11.66 2.54
N ASP A 84 12.34 -12.84 2.15
CA ASP A 84 12.80 -13.88 3.08
C ASP A 84 13.92 -13.38 4.01
N ALA A 85 14.90 -12.66 3.46
CA ALA A 85 16.06 -12.15 4.21
C ALA A 85 15.67 -11.05 5.20
N ALA A 86 14.69 -10.22 4.84
CA ALA A 86 14.13 -9.17 5.68
C ALA A 86 13.06 -9.67 6.66
N GLY A 87 12.60 -10.92 6.54
CA GLY A 87 11.45 -11.42 7.30
C GLY A 87 10.17 -10.65 7.00
N LEU A 88 10.01 -10.19 5.76
CA LEU A 88 8.97 -9.26 5.32
C LEU A 88 7.74 -9.99 4.79
N LEU A 89 6.57 -9.69 5.37
CA LEU A 89 5.29 -10.04 4.79
C LEU A 89 5.02 -9.10 3.60
N LEU A 90 4.57 -9.64 2.48
CA LEU A 90 4.15 -8.84 1.32
C LEU A 90 2.71 -9.15 0.97
N LEU A 91 1.85 -8.13 0.99
CA LEU A 91 0.46 -8.22 0.60
C LEU A 91 0.26 -7.44 -0.70
N ALA A 92 -0.39 -8.02 -1.70
CA ALA A 92 -0.82 -7.29 -2.87
C ALA A 92 -2.25 -7.66 -3.20
N ILE A 93 -2.99 -6.70 -3.76
CA ILE A 93 -4.38 -6.90 -4.19
C ILE A 93 -4.55 -6.35 -5.59
N ASP A 94 -5.51 -6.89 -6.32
CA ASP A 94 -5.98 -6.30 -7.57
C ASP A 94 -6.87 -5.10 -7.27
N SER A 95 -6.74 -4.02 -8.02
CA SER A 95 -7.78 -2.99 -8.02
C SER A 95 -9.09 -3.60 -8.51
N ARG A 96 -10.24 -3.08 -8.07
CA ARG A 96 -11.57 -3.57 -8.46
C ARG A 96 -11.89 -3.28 -9.93
N ARG A 97 -11.16 -2.35 -10.56
CA ARG A 97 -11.24 -1.99 -11.99
C ARG A 97 -9.86 -1.96 -12.64
N GLN A 98 -9.73 -1.37 -13.82
CA GLN A 98 -8.44 -1.21 -14.52
C GLN A 98 -7.48 -0.30 -13.74
N THR A 99 -8.01 0.71 -13.06
CA THR A 99 -7.30 1.62 -12.16
C THR A 99 -7.86 1.48 -10.75
N TRP A 100 -7.19 2.08 -9.77
CA TRP A 100 -7.73 2.28 -8.43
C TRP A 100 -8.96 3.19 -8.48
N ASP A 101 -9.92 2.93 -7.59
CA ASP A 101 -11.18 3.63 -7.54
C ASP A 101 -11.00 5.03 -6.94
N TRP A 102 -10.86 5.99 -7.83
CA TRP A 102 -10.96 7.40 -7.53
C TRP A 102 -12.41 7.81 -7.76
N ASP A 103 -13.25 7.77 -6.73
CA ASP A 103 -14.58 8.36 -6.85
C ASP A 103 -14.43 9.88 -6.88
N MET A 104 -14.23 10.40 -8.09
CA MET A 104 -13.98 11.82 -8.33
C MET A 104 -15.21 12.68 -8.12
N LEU A 105 -16.42 12.10 -8.10
CA LEU A 105 -17.69 12.81 -7.95
C LEU A 105 -18.00 13.12 -6.48
N VAL A 106 -17.68 12.22 -5.56
CA VAL A 106 -17.89 12.43 -4.11
C VAL A 106 -16.60 12.48 -3.29
N GLY A 107 -15.44 12.36 -3.92
CA GLY A 107 -14.14 12.41 -3.24
C GLY A 107 -13.79 11.14 -2.48
N GLY A 108 -14.35 9.99 -2.87
CA GLY A 108 -14.21 8.72 -2.18
C GLY A 108 -13.15 7.78 -2.77
N TYR A 109 -12.87 6.71 -2.03
CA TYR A 109 -11.91 5.64 -2.36
C TYR A 109 -12.59 4.36 -2.89
N GLY A 110 -13.91 4.44 -3.12
CA GLY A 110 -14.70 3.43 -3.81
C GLY A 110 -14.64 2.02 -3.20
N SER A 111 -14.76 1.00 -4.05
CA SER A 111 -14.77 -0.41 -3.58
C SER A 111 -13.38 -0.95 -3.25
N ASP A 112 -12.31 -0.30 -3.73
CA ASP A 112 -10.93 -0.70 -3.48
C ASP A 112 -10.55 -0.60 -2.01
N ILE A 113 -10.92 0.49 -1.33
CA ILE A 113 -10.63 0.62 0.11
C ILE A 113 -11.33 -0.44 0.96
N THR A 114 -12.53 -0.87 0.55
CA THR A 114 -13.26 -1.94 1.26
C THR A 114 -12.54 -3.28 1.10
N PHE A 115 -11.98 -3.55 -0.08
CA PHE A 115 -11.18 -4.75 -0.30
C PHE A 115 -9.84 -4.70 0.43
N ILE A 116 -9.17 -3.54 0.46
CA ILE A 116 -7.95 -3.30 1.26
C ILE A 116 -8.22 -3.62 2.73
N ASP A 117 -9.32 -3.11 3.28
CA ASP A 117 -9.68 -3.32 4.68
C ASP A 117 -9.91 -4.81 4.98
N GLY A 118 -10.62 -5.52 4.11
CA GLY A 118 -10.82 -6.97 4.22
C GLY A 118 -9.53 -7.78 4.10
N ALA A 119 -8.65 -7.41 3.16
CA ALA A 119 -7.36 -8.06 2.95
C ALA A 119 -6.41 -7.87 4.15
N LEU A 120 -6.34 -6.65 4.69
CA LEU A 120 -5.60 -6.37 5.92
C LEU A 120 -6.21 -7.12 7.11
N GLY A 121 -7.54 -7.12 7.24
CA GLY A 121 -8.24 -7.83 8.30
C GLY A 121 -7.92 -9.32 8.32
N GLN A 122 -7.98 -9.99 7.16
CA GLN A 122 -7.61 -11.41 7.03
C GLN A 122 -6.12 -11.64 7.32
N THR A 123 -5.25 -10.74 6.85
CA THR A 123 -3.80 -10.85 7.11
C THR A 123 -3.50 -10.73 8.60
N PHE A 124 -4.09 -9.74 9.28
CA PHE A 124 -3.89 -9.49 10.70
C PHE A 124 -4.50 -10.55 11.61
N SER A 125 -5.56 -11.24 11.18
CA SER A 125 -6.11 -12.35 11.95
C SER A 125 -5.24 -13.60 11.87
N ARG A 126 -4.52 -13.79 10.75
CA ARG A 126 -3.73 -15.00 10.49
C ARG A 126 -2.25 -14.87 10.87
N TYR A 127 -1.68 -13.67 10.79
CA TYR A 127 -0.24 -13.43 10.97
C TYR A 127 0.06 -12.32 11.98
N ALA A 128 1.10 -12.52 12.79
CA ALA A 128 1.62 -11.51 13.70
C ALA A 128 2.31 -10.44 12.86
N VAL A 129 1.65 -9.31 12.72
CA VAL A 129 2.19 -8.14 12.03
C VAL A 129 2.68 -7.13 13.07
N ASP A 130 3.88 -6.61 12.87
CA ASP A 130 4.47 -5.56 13.69
C ASP A 130 3.72 -4.23 13.41
N PRO A 131 2.94 -3.69 14.37
CA PRO A 131 2.18 -2.46 14.16
C PRO A 131 3.08 -1.22 14.01
N THR A 132 4.37 -1.33 14.35
CA THR A 132 5.34 -0.24 14.19
C THR A 132 6.07 -0.27 12.85
N ARG A 133 5.88 -1.33 12.05
CA ARG A 133 6.49 -1.53 10.73
C ARG A 133 5.46 -2.04 9.74
N LEU A 134 4.54 -1.14 9.41
CA LEU A 134 3.48 -1.33 8.42
C LEU A 134 3.60 -0.28 7.32
N ALA A 135 3.77 -0.72 6.08
CA ALA A 135 3.87 0.16 4.91
C ALA A 135 2.77 -0.12 3.89
N VAL A 136 2.31 0.94 3.22
CA VAL A 136 1.62 0.84 1.94
C VAL A 136 2.53 1.40 0.85
N ALA A 137 2.69 0.64 -0.22
CA ALA A 137 3.55 0.93 -1.33
C ALA A 137 2.76 0.88 -2.64
N GLY A 138 3.23 1.57 -3.68
CA GLY A 138 2.61 1.43 -4.99
C GLY A 138 3.41 2.04 -6.12
N PHE A 139 2.97 1.76 -7.35
CA PHE A 139 3.55 2.30 -8.58
C PHE A 139 2.51 3.07 -9.40
N SER A 140 2.88 4.22 -9.96
CA SER A 140 2.04 5.01 -10.89
C SER A 140 0.69 5.39 -10.27
N ASP A 141 -0.43 4.92 -10.84
CA ASP A 141 -1.77 5.02 -10.26
C ASP A 141 -1.83 4.45 -8.82
N GLY A 142 -1.24 3.28 -8.59
CA GLY A 142 -1.14 2.66 -7.26
C GLY A 142 -0.24 3.44 -6.30
N ALA A 143 0.76 4.17 -6.79
CA ALA A 143 1.59 5.05 -5.95
C ALA A 143 0.80 6.27 -5.47
N SER A 144 -0.02 6.83 -6.37
CA SER A 144 -0.94 7.94 -6.06
C SER A 144 -1.97 7.49 -5.01
N TYR A 145 -2.49 6.26 -5.17
CA TYR A 145 -3.44 5.66 -4.23
C TYR A 145 -2.79 5.33 -2.89
N ALA A 146 -1.57 4.76 -2.88
CA ALA A 146 -0.79 4.50 -1.68
C ALA A 146 -0.50 5.77 -0.87
N LEU A 147 -0.12 6.88 -1.52
CA LEU A 147 0.03 8.19 -0.85
C LEU A 147 -1.27 8.64 -0.20
N SER A 148 -2.37 8.57 -0.94
CA SER A 148 -3.67 9.08 -0.50
C SER A 148 -4.23 8.25 0.67
N VAL A 149 -4.22 6.92 0.55
CA VAL A 149 -4.63 5.98 1.60
C VAL A 149 -3.70 6.05 2.80
N GLY A 150 -2.39 6.07 2.57
CA GLY A 150 -1.38 6.08 3.63
C GLY A 150 -1.46 7.33 4.50
N ILE A 151 -1.62 8.51 3.89
CA ILE A 151 -1.84 9.78 4.61
C ILE A 151 -3.19 9.79 5.33
N THR A 152 -4.24 9.28 4.68
CA THR A 152 -5.57 9.17 5.29
C THR A 152 -5.58 8.20 6.47
N ASN A 153 -4.64 7.24 6.53
CA ASN A 153 -4.56 6.18 7.54
C ASN A 153 -3.20 6.11 8.22
N GLY A 154 -2.58 7.26 8.53
CA GLY A 154 -1.28 7.31 9.19
C GLY A 154 -1.30 6.95 10.69
N ASP A 155 -2.47 6.61 11.23
CA ASP A 155 -2.65 5.92 12.51
C ASP A 155 -2.59 4.39 12.38
N LEU A 156 -2.47 3.86 11.16
CA LEU A 156 -2.28 2.46 10.82
C LEU A 156 -0.96 2.25 10.08
N PHE A 157 -0.76 2.95 8.96
CA PHE A 157 0.49 2.88 8.21
C PHE A 157 1.53 3.78 8.85
N THR A 158 2.69 3.19 9.13
CA THR A 158 3.87 3.89 9.64
C THR A 158 4.73 4.46 8.52
N HIS A 159 4.64 3.86 7.33
CA HIS A 159 5.43 4.22 6.16
C HIS A 159 4.58 4.20 4.88
N VAL A 160 4.94 5.05 3.92
CA VAL A 160 4.40 5.01 2.56
C VAL A 160 5.54 5.01 1.56
N ILE A 161 5.50 4.13 0.56
CA ILE A 161 6.53 4.01 -0.47
C ILE A 161 5.89 4.21 -1.85
N ALA A 162 6.15 5.34 -2.51
CA ALA A 162 5.50 5.72 -3.75
C ALA A 162 6.49 5.79 -4.92
N PHE A 163 6.37 4.84 -5.86
CA PHE A 163 7.17 4.81 -7.08
C PHE A 163 6.42 5.51 -8.23
N SER A 164 6.95 6.63 -8.71
CA SER A 164 6.34 7.50 -9.74
C SER A 164 4.87 7.89 -9.47
N PRO A 165 4.52 8.49 -8.31
CA PRO A 165 3.15 8.97 -8.08
C PRO A 165 2.83 10.16 -8.98
N GLY A 166 1.62 10.17 -9.54
CA GLY A 166 1.11 11.25 -10.38
C GLY A 166 0.46 12.37 -9.59
N PHE A 167 -0.29 12.02 -8.54
CA PHE A 167 -1.01 12.96 -7.68
C PHE A 167 -1.24 12.36 -6.28
N MET A 168 -1.87 13.12 -5.40
CA MET A 168 -2.41 12.62 -4.13
C MET A 168 -3.73 13.34 -3.81
N LYS A 169 -4.67 12.64 -3.19
CA LYS A 169 -5.95 13.18 -2.72
C LYS A 169 -6.34 12.53 -1.38
N PRO A 170 -5.56 12.74 -0.31
CA PRO A 170 -5.93 12.24 1.01
C PRO A 170 -7.28 12.82 1.46
N ALA A 171 -8.16 12.00 2.05
CA ALA A 171 -9.42 12.48 2.61
C ALA A 171 -9.21 13.23 3.92
N ALA A 172 -8.16 12.89 4.65
CA ALA A 172 -7.71 13.59 5.84
C ALA A 172 -6.20 13.43 6.01
N GLN A 173 -5.56 14.36 6.72
CA GLN A 173 -4.18 14.18 7.18
C GLN A 173 -4.23 13.58 8.59
N ILE A 174 -3.98 12.28 8.72
CA ILE A 174 -4.01 11.56 10.00
C ILE A 174 -2.63 10.97 10.25
N GLY A 175 -2.06 11.25 11.42
CA GLY A 175 -0.69 10.84 11.74
C GLY A 175 0.36 11.47 10.81
N LEU A 176 1.60 10.99 10.92
CA LEU A 176 2.73 11.42 10.10
C LEU A 176 3.56 10.20 9.67
N PRO A 177 3.00 9.29 8.84
CA PRO A 177 3.79 8.21 8.26
C PRO A 177 5.02 8.78 7.56
N ARG A 178 6.14 8.08 7.70
CA ARG A 178 7.35 8.44 6.96
C ARG A 178 7.13 8.13 5.48
N LEU A 179 7.67 8.94 4.59
CA LEU A 179 7.42 8.82 3.16
C LEU A 179 8.71 8.54 2.39
N PHE A 180 8.67 7.55 1.50
CA PHE A 180 9.67 7.36 0.46
C PHE A 180 9.00 7.62 -0.88
N ILE A 181 9.58 8.50 -1.69
CA ILE A 181 9.09 8.77 -3.05
C ILE A 181 10.25 8.60 -4.01
N SER A 182 10.03 7.93 -5.13
CA SER A 182 10.96 7.95 -6.25
C SER A 182 10.29 8.32 -7.56
N HIS A 183 11.05 8.83 -8.52
CA HIS A 183 10.52 9.19 -9.83
C HIS A 183 11.61 9.22 -10.93
N GLY A 184 11.30 8.71 -12.11
CA GLY A 184 12.20 8.78 -13.26
C GLY A 184 12.28 10.20 -13.85
N THR A 185 13.47 10.70 -14.15
CA THR A 185 13.65 12.03 -14.76
C THR A 185 13.20 12.10 -16.22
N ARG A 186 13.05 10.96 -16.90
CA ARG A 186 12.55 10.81 -18.27
C ARG A 186 11.21 10.06 -18.31
N ASP A 187 10.40 10.22 -17.27
CA ASP A 187 9.08 9.62 -17.20
C ASP A 187 8.11 10.32 -18.19
N GLU A 188 7.90 9.70 -19.35
CA GLU A 188 7.00 10.21 -20.39
C GLU A 188 5.52 9.91 -20.13
N VAL A 189 5.22 9.07 -19.14
CA VAL A 189 3.84 8.71 -18.76
C VAL A 189 3.31 9.69 -17.72
N LEU A 190 4.11 9.95 -16.69
CA LEU A 190 3.84 10.92 -15.63
C LEU A 190 5.04 11.87 -15.53
N PRO A 191 5.07 12.98 -16.29
CA PRO A 191 6.22 13.88 -16.27
C PRO A 191 6.51 14.41 -14.87
N ILE A 192 7.73 14.14 -14.39
CA ILE A 192 8.17 14.38 -13.01
C ILE A 192 7.91 15.82 -12.52
N ASP A 193 8.01 16.81 -13.41
CA ASP A 193 7.85 18.25 -13.15
C ASP A 193 6.41 18.65 -12.78
N VAL A 194 5.42 17.90 -13.27
CA VAL A 194 4.00 18.13 -12.92
C VAL A 194 3.50 17.19 -11.84
N CYS A 195 4.29 16.17 -11.50
CA CYS A 195 3.97 15.13 -10.52
C CYS A 195 4.84 15.28 -9.26
N SER A 196 5.86 14.43 -9.09
CA SER A 196 6.60 14.35 -7.81
C SER A 196 7.35 15.63 -7.44
N ARG A 197 7.86 16.42 -8.39
CA ARG A 197 8.47 17.73 -8.09
C ARG A 197 7.47 18.77 -7.58
N ARG A 198 6.16 18.57 -7.77
CA ARG A 198 5.09 19.35 -7.12
C ARG A 198 4.64 18.75 -5.80
N LEU A 199 4.50 17.42 -5.74
CA LEU A 199 4.03 16.70 -4.54
C LEU A 199 5.03 16.79 -3.38
N VAL A 200 6.31 16.59 -3.65
CA VAL A 200 7.34 16.54 -2.60
C VAL A 200 7.43 17.83 -1.78
N PRO A 201 7.48 19.04 -2.39
CA PRO A 201 7.41 20.28 -1.61
C PRO A 201 6.11 20.46 -0.81
N GLN A 202 4.97 19.99 -1.34
CA GLN A 202 3.69 20.05 -0.61
C GLN A 202 3.73 19.16 0.64
N LEU A 203 4.22 17.92 0.50
CA LEU A 203 4.37 16.98 1.61
C LEU A 203 5.35 17.48 2.68
N LYS A 204 6.48 18.06 2.27
CA LYS A 204 7.43 18.69 3.21
C LYS A 204 6.79 19.84 3.99
N ARG A 205 6.01 20.71 3.33
CA ARG A 205 5.28 21.79 4.01
C ARG A 205 4.20 21.27 4.96
N ALA A 206 3.63 20.10 4.66
CA ALA A 206 2.65 19.44 5.52
C ALA A 206 3.28 18.71 6.73
N GLY A 207 4.61 18.72 6.88
CA GLY A 207 5.32 18.22 8.06
C GLY A 207 5.81 16.77 7.98
N TYR A 208 5.78 16.15 6.80
CA TYR A 208 6.21 14.76 6.63
C TYR A 208 7.74 14.60 6.61
N ASP A 209 8.26 13.60 7.33
CA ASP A 209 9.60 13.05 7.12
C ASP A 209 9.61 12.27 5.79
N LEU A 210 10.36 12.76 4.81
CA LEU A 210 10.30 12.27 3.44
C LEU A 210 11.70 12.11 2.83
N LEU A 211 11.96 10.92 2.31
CA LEU A 211 13.09 10.61 1.44
C LEU A 211 12.64 10.65 -0.03
N TYR A 212 13.27 11.51 -0.83
CA TYR A 212 12.98 11.64 -2.26
C TYR A 212 14.15 11.17 -3.12
N ARG A 213 13.86 10.38 -4.16
CA ARG A 213 14.82 9.83 -5.10
C ARG A 213 14.40 10.07 -6.55
N GLU A 214 15.14 10.90 -7.24
CA GLU A 214 15.08 10.94 -8.70
C GLU A 214 16.09 9.93 -9.25
N PHE A 215 15.72 9.23 -10.33
CA PHE A 215 16.63 8.35 -11.03
C PHE A 215 16.61 8.65 -12.53
N ASP A 216 17.73 8.41 -13.20
CA ASP A 216 17.83 8.64 -14.62
C ASP A 216 17.16 7.51 -15.41
N GLY A 217 15.87 7.66 -15.70
CA GLY A 217 15.10 6.57 -16.30
C GLY A 217 13.67 6.94 -16.66
N PRO A 218 12.99 6.02 -17.38
CA PRO A 218 11.59 6.17 -17.79
C PRO A 218 10.63 5.80 -16.64
N HIS A 219 9.35 5.59 -16.98
CA HIS A 219 8.29 5.15 -16.07
C HIS A 219 8.46 3.68 -15.63
N ILE A 220 9.39 3.43 -14.71
CA ILE A 220 9.72 2.08 -14.20
C ILE A 220 10.00 2.09 -12.70
N ILE A 221 10.19 0.90 -12.12
CA ILE A 221 10.73 0.72 -10.76
C ILE A 221 12.10 0.05 -10.86
N PRO A 222 13.20 0.81 -10.77
CA PRO A 222 14.53 0.20 -10.82
C PRO A 222 14.81 -0.67 -9.58
N PRO A 223 15.45 -1.85 -9.71
CA PRO A 223 15.73 -2.73 -8.58
C PRO A 223 16.54 -2.08 -7.44
N GLU A 224 17.46 -1.17 -7.76
CA GLU A 224 18.21 -0.39 -6.78
C GLU A 224 17.34 0.56 -5.96
N ILE A 225 16.31 1.15 -6.57
CA ILE A 225 15.35 2.01 -5.89
C ILE A 225 14.44 1.18 -4.97
N VAL A 226 14.06 -0.04 -5.38
CA VAL A 226 13.34 -0.97 -4.50
C VAL A 226 14.18 -1.34 -3.29
N ARG A 227 15.45 -1.71 -3.49
CA ARG A 227 16.37 -2.05 -2.39
C ARG A 227 16.57 -0.89 -1.43
N GLU A 228 16.73 0.34 -1.94
CA GLU A 228 16.86 1.52 -1.10
C GLU A 228 15.57 1.78 -0.30
N GLY A 229 14.40 1.71 -0.95
CA GLY A 229 13.11 1.90 -0.28
C GLY A 229 12.85 0.86 0.81
N LEU A 230 13.17 -0.41 0.56
CA LEU A 230 13.04 -1.48 1.55
C LEU A 230 14.06 -1.34 2.69
N ALA A 231 15.31 -0.96 2.40
CA ALA A 231 16.31 -0.72 3.44
C ALA A 231 15.96 0.50 4.31
N TRP A 232 15.34 1.53 3.74
CA TRP A 232 14.84 2.68 4.47
C TRP A 232 13.64 2.36 5.37
N PHE A 233 12.82 1.39 4.97
CA PHE A 233 11.65 0.94 5.72
C PHE A 233 12.02 0.22 7.03
N GLY A 234 13.09 -0.59 7.05
CA GLY A 234 13.63 -1.22 8.27
C GLY A 234 13.36 -2.71 8.39
#